data_AF-A0A2D4GS79-F1
#
_entry.id   AF-A0A2D4GS79-F1
#
_cell.length_a   1.000
_cell.length_b   1.000
_cell.length_c   1.000
_cell.angle_alpha   90.00
_cell.angle_beta   90.00
_cell.angle_gamma   90.00
#
_symmetry.space_group_name_H-M   'P 1'
#
loop_
_entity.id
_entity.type
_entity.pdbx_description
1 polymer ?
#
loop_
_entity_poly.entity_id
_entity_poly.type
_entity_poly.pdbx_seq_one_letter_code
_entity_poly.pdbx_strand_id
1 'polypeptide(L)'
;CRAKLCLLPRAKKLEKLGVYSACKAEDSCKCNGWKNPNPPPTPPRVDLQQSVVSLSEPCRSCNHALAAHVSHLENVSEEEMNRLLGIVLDVEYLFTRVHKEEDADTKQVYFYLFKLLRKCILQMGKPVVEGSLESPPFEKPSIEQGVNNFVQYKFSHLPLKERQTIIELAKMFLNRINYWHLETPSQWRLRSPNDDIAGYKINYTRWLCYCNVPQFCDSLPQYETTQIFGRTLLRSVFTVMRRQLLEHARQEKDKLPLEKRTLILTHFPK
;
A
#
# COMPACT_ATOMS: atom_id res chain seq x y z
N CYS A 1 -3.33 3.75 15.23
CA CYS A 1 -2.55 5.02 15.18
C CYS A 1 -3.35 6.19 14.61
N ARG A 2 -4.03 6.04 13.47
CA ARG A 2 -4.86 7.10 12.85
C ARG A 2 -5.94 7.69 13.76
N ALA A 3 -6.72 6.85 14.44
CA ALA A 3 -7.74 7.33 15.40
C ALA A 3 -7.15 8.20 16.52
N LYS A 4 -5.92 7.91 16.99
CA LYS A 4 -5.24 8.72 18.01
C LYS A 4 -4.79 10.09 17.48
N LEU A 5 -4.49 10.20 16.18
CA LEU A 5 -4.12 11.47 15.53
C LEU A 5 -5.31 12.40 15.35
N CYS A 6 -6.49 11.85 15.06
CA CYS A 6 -7.72 12.64 14.95
C CYS A 6 -8.09 13.36 16.26
N LEU A 7 -7.70 12.78 17.41
CA LEU A 7 -7.94 13.31 18.76
C LEU A 7 -6.91 14.36 19.21
N LEU A 8 -5.85 14.60 18.44
CA LEU A 8 -4.86 15.61 18.81
C LEU A 8 -5.47 17.03 18.76
N PRO A 9 -5.03 17.94 19.64
CA PRO A 9 -5.37 19.35 19.51
C PRO A 9 -4.90 19.91 18.15
N ARG A 10 -5.65 20.85 17.58
CA ARG A 10 -5.35 21.47 16.27
C ARG A 10 -3.91 21.98 16.17
N ALA A 11 -3.38 22.60 17.22
CA ALA A 11 -1.98 23.06 17.28
C ALA A 11 -0.97 21.93 17.01
N LYS A 12 -1.19 20.74 17.57
CA LYS A 12 -0.33 19.57 17.36
C LYS A 12 -0.49 18.95 15.96
N LYS A 13 -1.68 19.04 15.39
CA LYS A 13 -1.92 18.66 13.98
C LYS A 13 -1.14 19.57 13.04
N LEU A 14 -1.20 20.88 13.26
CA LEU A 14 -0.46 21.89 12.49
C LEU A 14 1.05 21.71 12.61
N GLU A 15 1.58 21.46 13.82
CA GLU A 15 3.00 21.14 14.03
C GLU A 15 3.45 19.97 13.13
N LYS A 16 2.69 18.87 13.12
CA LYS A 16 2.99 17.69 12.28
C LYS A 16 2.93 17.99 10.78
N LEU A 17 1.90 18.72 10.34
CA LEU A 17 1.74 19.08 8.92
C LEU A 17 2.78 20.11 8.46
N GLY A 18 3.23 21.00 9.35
CA GLY A 18 4.25 22.00 9.07
C GLY A 18 5.55 21.39 8.56
N VAL A 19 5.93 20.20 9.04
CA VAL A 19 7.14 19.47 8.62
C VAL A 19 7.12 19.10 7.12
N TYR A 20 5.93 19.06 6.51
CA TYR A 20 5.70 18.68 5.11
C TYR A 20 5.13 19.82 4.26
N SER A 21 5.01 21.03 4.83
CA SER A 21 4.39 22.20 4.19
C SER A 21 5.43 23.23 3.74
N ALA A 22 5.19 23.89 2.61
CA ALA A 22 6.04 24.99 2.16
C ALA A 22 5.82 26.26 2.98
N CYS A 23 6.91 27.00 3.19
CA CYS A 23 6.88 28.32 3.80
C CYS A 23 6.28 29.35 2.82
N LYS A 24 5.32 30.14 3.30
CA LYS A 24 4.66 31.23 2.55
C LYS A 24 4.96 32.62 3.13
N ALA A 25 6.08 32.78 3.84
CA ALA A 25 6.46 34.06 4.44
C ALA A 25 6.84 35.11 3.38
N GLU A 26 7.58 34.69 2.36
CA GLU A 26 8.08 35.52 1.27
C GLU A 26 8.13 34.69 -0.02
N ASP A 27 7.91 35.33 -1.18
CA ASP A 27 7.94 34.65 -2.49
C ASP A 27 9.33 34.07 -2.85
N SER A 28 10.40 34.60 -2.23
CA SER A 28 11.77 34.14 -2.43
C SER A 28 12.10 32.84 -1.67
N CYS A 29 11.29 32.48 -0.67
CA CYS A 29 11.58 31.37 0.23
C CYS A 29 11.29 30.00 -0.41
N LYS A 30 12.28 29.11 -0.46
CA LYS A 30 12.16 27.76 -1.04
C LYS A 30 12.03 26.65 0.01
N CYS A 31 11.69 27.00 1.24
CA CYS A 31 11.57 26.03 2.33
C CYS A 31 10.32 25.16 2.15
N ASN A 32 10.49 23.83 2.13
CA ASN A 32 9.44 22.84 1.88
C ASN A 32 9.04 22.04 3.15
N GLY A 33 9.34 22.57 4.32
CA GLY A 33 9.00 21.91 5.58
C GLY A 33 9.64 22.59 6.78
N TRP A 34 8.81 22.88 7.78
CA TRP A 34 9.26 23.41 9.06
C TRP A 34 10.16 22.40 9.78
N LYS A 35 11.28 22.89 10.34
CA LYS A 35 12.22 22.09 11.12
C LYS A 35 12.29 22.67 12.51
N ASN A 36 11.90 21.86 13.50
CA ASN A 36 11.93 22.25 14.89
C ASN A 36 13.35 22.69 15.30
N PRO A 37 13.54 23.93 15.79
CA PRO A 37 14.84 24.42 16.24
C PRO A 37 15.34 23.68 17.48
N ASN A 38 14.43 23.16 18.30
CA ASN A 38 14.69 22.40 19.51
C ASN A 38 14.20 20.95 19.33
N PRO A 39 14.93 20.12 18.55
CA PRO A 39 14.50 18.75 18.32
C PRO A 39 14.45 17.98 19.65
N PRO A 40 13.45 17.10 19.84
CA PRO A 40 13.42 16.24 21.02
C PRO A 40 14.69 15.39 21.09
N PRO A 41 15.23 15.14 22.31
CA PRO A 41 16.43 14.32 22.47
C PRO A 41 16.20 12.93 21.88
N THR A 42 17.21 12.41 21.18
CA THR A 42 17.22 11.05 20.64
C THR A 42 18.11 10.19 21.55
N PRO A 43 17.60 9.11 22.20
CA PRO A 43 16.27 8.52 22.09
C PRO A 43 15.17 9.28 22.86
N PRO A 44 13.89 9.16 22.43
CA PRO A 44 12.77 9.85 23.05
C PRO A 44 12.60 9.39 24.51
N ARG A 45 12.81 10.30 25.46
CA ARG A 45 12.53 10.06 26.88
C ARG A 45 11.01 10.02 27.09
N VAL A 46 10.53 8.98 27.76
CA VAL A 46 9.10 8.63 27.87
C VAL A 46 8.31 9.63 28.74
N ASP A 47 8.98 10.50 29.51
CA ASP A 47 8.37 11.36 30.54
C ASP A 47 8.36 12.87 30.25
N LEU A 48 8.73 13.32 29.05
CA LEU A 48 8.55 14.74 28.72
C LEU A 48 7.10 15.00 28.29
N GLN A 49 6.36 15.76 29.12
CA GLN A 49 5.21 16.55 28.67
C GLN A 49 5.55 17.09 27.28
N GLN A 50 4.82 16.65 26.24
CA GLN A 50 5.06 17.10 24.88
C GLN A 50 4.92 18.63 24.88
N SER A 51 6.04 19.34 24.82
CA SER A 51 6.05 20.80 24.81
C SER A 51 5.17 21.27 23.65
N VAL A 52 4.24 22.16 23.94
CA VAL A 52 3.37 22.74 22.91
C VAL A 52 4.24 23.68 22.08
N VAL A 53 4.53 23.29 20.84
CA VAL A 53 5.27 24.13 19.90
C VAL A 53 4.40 25.35 19.58
N SER A 54 4.95 26.54 19.79
CA SER A 54 4.26 27.78 19.44
C SER A 54 4.29 28.00 17.92
N LEU A 55 3.22 28.57 17.35
CA LEU A 55 3.19 28.98 15.95
C LEU A 55 4.25 30.05 15.61
N SER A 56 4.77 30.75 16.61
CA SER A 56 5.84 31.74 16.47
C SER A 56 7.24 31.13 16.40
N GLU A 57 7.41 29.82 16.61
CA GLU A 57 8.75 29.21 16.61
C GLU A 57 9.40 29.24 15.22
N PRO A 58 10.66 29.70 15.10
CA PRO A 58 11.33 29.85 13.83
C PRO A 58 11.78 28.49 13.28
N CYS A 59 11.61 28.29 11.98
CA CYS A 59 12.12 27.13 11.26
C CYS A 59 13.65 27.16 11.23
N ARG A 60 14.33 26.08 11.62
CA ARG A 60 15.79 25.96 11.55
C ARG A 60 16.37 26.17 10.14
N SER A 61 15.57 25.93 9.08
CA SER A 61 16.05 26.01 7.70
C SER A 61 15.86 27.37 7.02
N CYS A 62 14.83 28.15 7.39
CA CYS A 62 14.55 29.44 6.76
C CYS A 62 14.32 30.59 7.75
N ASN A 63 14.40 30.33 9.06
CA ASN A 63 14.14 31.26 10.16
C ASN A 63 12.72 31.87 10.20
N HIS A 64 11.82 31.54 9.27
CA HIS A 64 10.42 31.94 9.31
C HIS A 64 9.61 31.12 10.31
N ALA A 65 8.59 31.74 10.90
CA ALA A 65 7.71 31.12 11.89
C ALA A 65 6.97 29.89 11.35
N LEU A 66 6.62 28.95 12.23
CA LEU A 66 5.72 27.83 11.90
C LEU A 66 4.41 28.31 11.28
N ALA A 67 3.86 29.43 11.77
CA ALA A 67 2.66 30.08 11.20
C ALA A 67 2.77 30.28 9.68
N ALA A 68 3.93 30.67 9.17
CA ALA A 68 4.14 30.87 7.73
C ALA A 68 4.13 29.57 6.92
N HIS A 69 4.39 28.41 7.57
CA HIS A 69 4.34 27.10 6.93
C HIS A 69 2.93 26.51 6.95
N VAL A 70 2.08 26.91 7.91
CA VAL A 70 0.76 26.32 8.12
C VAL A 70 -0.40 27.30 7.90
N SER A 71 -0.13 28.52 7.45
CA SER A 71 -1.16 29.55 7.19
C SER A 71 -2.28 29.06 6.28
N HIS A 72 -1.93 28.29 5.26
CA HIS A 72 -2.89 27.67 4.33
C HIS A 72 -3.80 26.60 4.97
N LEU A 73 -3.50 26.16 6.19
CA LEU A 73 -4.28 25.17 6.95
C LEU A 73 -5.17 25.82 8.01
N GLU A 74 -5.07 27.14 8.24
CA GLU A 74 -5.76 27.84 9.33
C GLU A 74 -7.28 27.68 9.25
N ASN A 75 -7.87 27.75 8.06
CA ASN A 75 -9.31 27.67 7.81
C ASN A 75 -9.76 26.33 7.21
N VAL A 76 -8.89 25.32 7.19
CA VAL A 76 -9.19 23.99 6.66
C VAL A 76 -10.02 23.19 7.65
N SER A 77 -11.01 22.45 7.14
CA SER A 77 -11.90 21.60 7.94
C SER A 77 -11.12 20.52 8.70
N GLU A 78 -11.66 20.06 9.83
CA GLU A 78 -11.04 18.97 10.60
C GLU A 78 -10.95 17.67 9.80
N GLU A 79 -11.92 17.39 8.91
CA GLU A 79 -11.90 16.23 8.03
C GLU A 79 -10.69 16.27 7.08
N GLU A 80 -10.46 17.40 6.42
CA GLU A 80 -9.35 17.56 5.48
C GLU A 80 -8.00 17.56 6.21
N MET A 81 -7.93 18.15 7.41
CA MET A 81 -6.75 18.06 8.26
C MET A 81 -6.44 16.62 8.66
N ASN A 82 -7.46 15.84 9.04
CA ASN A 82 -7.31 14.42 9.37
C ASN A 82 -6.89 13.60 8.14
N ARG A 83 -7.40 13.93 6.94
CA ARG A 83 -6.96 13.31 5.68
C ARG A 83 -5.47 13.54 5.43
N LEU A 84 -4.99 14.78 5.55
CA LEU A 84 -3.58 15.11 5.37
C LEU A 84 -2.69 14.41 6.42
N LEU A 85 -3.14 14.32 7.67
CA LEU A 85 -2.43 13.56 8.70
C LEU A 85 -2.37 12.05 8.40
N GLY A 86 -3.40 11.49 7.77
CA GLY A 86 -3.37 10.13 7.25
C GLY A 86 -2.23 9.94 6.25
N ILE A 87 -2.07 10.89 5.31
CA ILE A 87 -0.96 10.87 4.35
C ILE A 87 0.40 11.00 5.05
N VAL A 88 0.52 11.83 6.10
CA VAL A 88 1.77 11.95 6.88
C VAL A 88 2.20 10.60 7.45
N LEU A 89 1.28 9.83 8.05
CA LEU A 89 1.59 8.50 8.56
C LEU A 89 2.08 7.55 7.47
N ASP A 90 1.43 7.59 6.31
CA ASP A 90 1.80 6.73 5.17
C ASP A 90 3.18 7.11 4.65
N VAL A 91 3.54 8.41 4.65
CA VAL A 91 4.89 8.90 4.35
C VAL A 91 5.92 8.39 5.37
N GLU A 92 5.63 8.44 6.67
CA GLU A 92 6.51 7.92 7.74
C GLU A 92 6.71 6.40 7.61
N TYR A 93 5.64 5.68 7.29
CA TYR A 93 5.67 4.24 7.03
C TYR A 93 6.55 3.91 5.82
N LEU A 94 6.30 4.56 4.67
CA LEU A 94 7.08 4.35 3.45
C LEU A 94 8.53 4.76 3.63
N PHE A 95 8.82 5.84 4.36
CA PHE A 95 10.19 6.22 4.68
C PHE A 95 10.92 5.10 5.42
N THR A 96 10.29 4.50 6.42
CA THR A 96 10.83 3.35 7.16
C THR A 96 11.05 2.15 6.24
N ARG A 97 10.09 1.86 5.35
CA ARG A 97 10.18 0.76 4.38
C ARG A 97 11.35 0.97 3.41
N VAL A 98 11.52 2.16 2.83
CA VAL A 98 12.62 2.48 1.90
C VAL A 98 14.00 2.22 2.52
N HIS A 99 14.18 2.53 3.81
CA HIS A 99 15.47 2.32 4.48
C HIS A 99 15.77 0.85 4.80
N LYS A 100 14.72 0.04 4.98
CA LYS A 100 14.82 -1.39 5.27
C LYS A 100 14.80 -2.27 4.02
N GLU A 101 14.35 -1.74 2.89
CA GLU A 101 14.20 -2.51 1.66
C GLU A 101 15.55 -2.75 0.96
N GLU A 102 15.79 -4.01 0.63
CA GLU A 102 17.02 -4.50 0.00
C GLU A 102 16.85 -4.64 -1.51
N ASP A 103 15.67 -5.06 -1.98
CA ASP A 103 15.41 -5.24 -3.40
C ASP A 103 15.29 -3.89 -4.10
N ALA A 104 16.18 -3.64 -5.07
CA ALA A 104 16.31 -2.34 -5.73
C ALA A 104 15.02 -1.91 -6.45
N ASP A 105 14.34 -2.85 -7.13
CA ASP A 105 13.09 -2.58 -7.85
C ASP A 105 11.98 -2.19 -6.86
N THR A 106 11.82 -2.94 -5.76
CA THR A 106 10.84 -2.65 -4.70
C THR A 106 11.12 -1.30 -4.01
N LYS A 107 12.39 -1.04 -3.69
CA LYS A 107 12.84 0.20 -3.05
C LYS A 107 12.53 1.43 -3.91
N GLN A 108 12.71 1.32 -5.23
CA GLN A 108 12.40 2.40 -6.17
C GLN A 108 10.91 2.73 -6.16
N VAL A 109 10.03 1.72 -6.10
CA VAL A 109 8.57 1.93 -6.02
C VAL A 109 8.18 2.60 -4.71
N TYR A 110 8.70 2.12 -3.56
CA TYR A 110 8.43 2.77 -2.27
C TYR A 110 8.91 4.22 -2.25
N PHE A 111 10.08 4.50 -2.82
CA PHE A 111 10.60 5.87 -2.91
C PHE A 111 9.75 6.77 -3.82
N TYR A 112 9.24 6.23 -4.93
CA TYR A 112 8.29 6.93 -5.78
C TYR A 112 7.00 7.29 -5.03
N LEU A 113 6.38 6.32 -4.34
CA LEU A 113 5.16 6.55 -3.56
C LEU A 113 5.39 7.52 -2.40
N PHE A 114 6.53 7.42 -1.73
CA PHE A 114 6.96 8.39 -0.70
C PHE A 114 6.99 9.82 -1.26
N LYS A 115 7.59 10.04 -2.43
CA LYS A 115 7.64 11.35 -3.09
C LYS A 115 6.24 11.83 -3.50
N LEU A 116 5.41 10.94 -4.05
CA LEU A 116 4.04 11.23 -4.45
C LEU A 116 3.22 11.74 -3.26
N LEU A 117 3.23 11.00 -2.15
CA LEU A 117 2.48 11.37 -0.95
C LEU A 117 2.97 12.68 -0.33
N ARG A 118 4.29 12.92 -0.30
CA ARG A 118 4.85 14.21 0.14
C ARG A 118 4.38 15.37 -0.73
N LYS A 119 4.36 15.20 -2.06
CA LYS A 119 3.81 16.19 -2.99
C LYS A 119 2.32 16.44 -2.72
N CYS A 120 1.55 15.41 -2.41
CA CYS A 120 0.13 15.53 -2.09
C CYS A 120 -0.12 16.34 -0.83
N ILE A 121 0.69 16.17 0.23
CA ILE A 121 0.58 17.01 1.43
C ILE A 121 0.86 18.47 1.07
N LEU A 122 1.95 18.71 0.33
CA LEU A 122 2.39 20.05 -0.06
C LEU A 122 1.35 20.80 -0.91
N GLN A 123 0.65 20.09 -1.79
CA GLN A 123 -0.35 20.64 -2.71
C GLN A 123 -1.79 20.47 -2.20
N MET A 124 -1.97 19.88 -1.01
CA MET A 124 -3.27 19.43 -0.49
C MET A 124 -4.06 18.53 -1.48
N GLY A 125 -3.35 17.79 -2.34
CA GLY A 125 -3.94 16.95 -3.38
C GLY A 125 -4.41 15.58 -2.87
N LYS A 126 -5.15 14.87 -3.72
CA LYS A 126 -5.38 13.43 -3.56
C LYS A 126 -4.26 12.66 -4.28
N PRO A 127 -3.74 11.59 -3.68
CA PRO A 127 -2.67 10.84 -4.31
C PRO A 127 -3.21 10.02 -5.48
N VAL A 128 -2.66 10.29 -6.65
CA VAL A 128 -2.93 9.55 -7.88
C VAL A 128 -1.59 9.08 -8.41
N VAL A 129 -1.47 7.79 -8.69
CA VAL A 129 -0.26 7.22 -9.29
C VAL A 129 -0.21 7.69 -10.74
N GLU A 130 0.61 8.70 -11.01
CA GLU A 130 0.84 9.29 -12.33
C GLU A 130 1.98 8.56 -13.07
N GLY A 131 1.86 8.39 -14.40
CA GLY A 131 2.97 7.99 -15.28
C GLY A 131 2.64 6.91 -16.32
N SER A 132 3.70 6.33 -16.89
CA SER A 132 3.66 5.31 -17.95
C SER A 132 3.10 3.94 -17.53
N LEU A 133 2.73 3.77 -16.26
CA LEU A 133 2.24 2.49 -15.74
C LEU A 133 0.82 2.14 -16.19
N GLU A 134 0.13 3.04 -16.92
CA GLU A 134 -1.30 2.96 -17.22
C GLU A 134 -2.15 2.95 -15.93
N SER A 135 -3.45 3.19 -16.06
CA SER A 135 -4.40 3.09 -14.94
C SER A 135 -5.12 1.74 -14.99
N PRO A 136 -5.48 1.14 -13.85
CA PRO A 136 -6.25 -0.10 -13.83
C PRO A 136 -7.63 0.08 -14.50
N PRO A 137 -8.22 -0.98 -15.09
CA PRO A 137 -7.71 -2.35 -15.16
C PRO A 137 -6.63 -2.53 -16.25
N PHE A 138 -5.65 -3.39 -16.00
CA PHE A 138 -4.50 -3.62 -16.88
C PHE A 138 -4.73 -4.72 -17.92
N GLU A 139 -5.65 -5.65 -17.67
CA GLU A 139 -5.96 -6.74 -18.59
C GLU A 139 -7.42 -7.15 -18.44
N LYS A 140 -8.06 -7.48 -19.57
CA LYS A 140 -9.40 -8.09 -19.62
C LYS A 140 -9.34 -9.36 -20.49
N PRO A 141 -10.02 -10.46 -20.10
CA PRO A 141 -10.75 -10.65 -18.85
C PRO A 141 -9.83 -10.65 -17.62
N SER A 142 -10.37 -10.25 -16.47
CA SER A 142 -9.64 -10.27 -15.20
C SER A 142 -9.39 -11.70 -14.73
N ILE A 143 -8.52 -11.88 -13.74
CA ILE A 143 -8.29 -13.19 -13.09
C ILE A 143 -9.61 -13.72 -12.50
N GLU A 144 -10.38 -12.87 -11.81
CA GLU A 144 -11.69 -13.28 -11.26
C GLU A 144 -12.60 -13.80 -12.37
N GLN A 145 -12.74 -13.04 -13.46
CA GLN A 145 -13.59 -13.47 -14.57
C GLN A 145 -13.07 -14.76 -15.21
N GLY A 146 -11.75 -14.91 -15.36
CA GLY A 146 -11.13 -16.14 -15.86
C GLY A 146 -11.42 -17.35 -14.98
N VAL A 147 -11.36 -17.19 -13.65
CA VAL A 147 -11.68 -18.26 -12.69
C VAL A 147 -13.17 -18.59 -12.71
N ASN A 148 -14.06 -17.60 -12.76
CA ASN A 148 -15.49 -17.81 -12.88
C ASN A 148 -15.86 -18.57 -14.16
N ASN A 149 -15.25 -18.18 -15.29
CA ASN A 149 -15.41 -18.88 -16.57
C ASN A 149 -14.90 -20.32 -16.49
N PHE A 150 -13.76 -20.55 -15.84
CA PHE A 150 -13.22 -21.89 -15.62
C PHE A 150 -14.19 -22.76 -14.81
N VAL A 151 -14.75 -22.23 -13.71
CA VAL A 151 -15.69 -22.96 -12.87
C VAL A 151 -16.94 -23.37 -13.66
N GLN A 152 -17.52 -22.43 -14.41
CA GLN A 152 -18.69 -22.70 -15.25
C GLN A 152 -18.38 -23.72 -16.35
N TYR A 153 -17.26 -23.55 -17.05
CA TYR A 153 -16.88 -24.42 -18.17
C TYR A 153 -16.58 -25.85 -17.71
N LYS A 154 -15.87 -26.02 -16.59
CA LYS A 154 -15.43 -27.34 -16.13
C LYS A 154 -16.42 -28.07 -15.24
N PHE A 155 -17.23 -27.36 -14.45
CA PHE A 155 -18.00 -27.98 -13.35
C PHE A 155 -19.50 -27.69 -13.40
N SER A 156 -20.01 -27.12 -14.49
CA SER A 156 -21.46 -26.88 -14.67
C SER A 156 -22.30 -28.15 -14.60
N HIS A 157 -21.74 -29.30 -15.01
CA HIS A 157 -22.38 -30.61 -15.01
C HIS A 157 -22.49 -31.26 -13.64
N LEU A 158 -21.80 -30.75 -12.61
CA LEU A 158 -21.82 -31.34 -11.27
C LEU A 158 -23.16 -31.10 -10.55
N PRO A 159 -23.55 -31.99 -9.61
CA PRO A 159 -24.67 -31.76 -8.71
C PRO A 159 -24.52 -30.46 -7.91
N LEU A 160 -25.65 -29.84 -7.52
CA LEU A 160 -25.66 -28.52 -6.89
C LEU A 160 -24.72 -28.40 -5.68
N LYS A 161 -24.69 -29.42 -4.80
CA LYS A 161 -23.86 -29.43 -3.59
C LYS A 161 -22.35 -29.44 -3.91
N GLU A 162 -21.94 -30.21 -4.91
CA GLU A 162 -20.54 -30.29 -5.35
C GLU A 162 -20.14 -29.03 -6.12
N ARG A 163 -21.03 -28.51 -6.96
CA ARG A 163 -20.81 -27.25 -7.67
C ARG A 163 -20.64 -26.08 -6.70
N GLN A 164 -21.45 -26.02 -5.64
CA GLN A 164 -21.34 -25.00 -4.58
C GLN A 164 -19.98 -25.08 -3.86
N THR A 165 -19.55 -26.30 -3.55
CA THR A 165 -18.21 -26.59 -3.01
C THR A 165 -17.09 -26.03 -3.91
N ILE A 166 -17.16 -26.25 -5.23
CA ILE A 166 -16.17 -25.71 -6.18
C ILE A 166 -16.20 -24.18 -6.24
N ILE A 167 -17.38 -23.57 -6.21
CA ILE A 167 -17.53 -22.10 -6.19
C ILE A 167 -16.87 -21.51 -4.94
N GLU A 168 -17.04 -22.15 -3.78
CA GLU A 168 -16.39 -21.71 -2.53
C GLU A 168 -14.87 -21.83 -2.60
N LEU A 169 -14.35 -22.92 -3.16
CA LEU A 169 -12.91 -23.08 -3.40
C LEU A 169 -12.36 -22.01 -4.33
N ALA A 170 -13.08 -21.69 -5.41
CA ALA A 170 -12.70 -20.63 -6.34
C ALA A 170 -12.63 -19.26 -5.65
N LYS A 171 -13.63 -18.93 -4.81
CA LYS A 171 -13.61 -17.71 -3.99
C LYS A 171 -12.44 -17.69 -3.01
N MET A 172 -12.15 -18.80 -2.35
CA MET A 172 -10.98 -18.90 -1.46
C MET A 172 -9.68 -18.70 -2.23
N PHE A 173 -9.54 -19.28 -3.43
CA PHE A 173 -8.38 -19.11 -4.30
C PHE A 173 -8.19 -17.64 -4.72
N LEU A 174 -9.25 -16.98 -5.19
CA LEU A 174 -9.23 -15.57 -5.56
C LEU A 174 -8.85 -14.67 -4.37
N ASN A 175 -9.44 -14.92 -3.21
CA ASN A 175 -9.11 -14.21 -1.99
C ASN A 175 -7.62 -14.37 -1.63
N ARG A 176 -7.06 -15.58 -1.79
CA ARG A 176 -5.63 -15.80 -1.56
C ARG A 176 -4.75 -15.02 -2.52
N ILE A 177 -5.14 -14.86 -3.80
CA ILE A 177 -4.40 -14.03 -4.76
C ILE A 177 -4.39 -12.55 -4.33
N ASN A 178 -5.51 -12.03 -3.83
CA ASN A 178 -5.61 -10.61 -3.43
C ASN A 178 -4.64 -10.23 -2.29
N TYR A 179 -4.30 -11.18 -1.41
CA TYR A 179 -3.35 -10.98 -0.30
C TYR A 179 -2.00 -11.65 -0.51
N TRP A 180 -1.75 -12.17 -1.71
CA TRP A 180 -0.50 -12.86 -2.03
C TRP A 180 0.66 -11.88 -2.13
N HIS A 181 1.80 -12.20 -1.53
CA HIS A 181 3.02 -11.45 -1.76
C HIS A 181 3.72 -11.97 -3.03
N LEU A 182 3.77 -11.14 -4.07
CA LEU A 182 4.55 -11.46 -5.26
C LEU A 182 6.05 -11.56 -4.94
N GLU A 183 6.74 -12.49 -5.60
CA GLU A 183 8.21 -12.56 -5.58
C GLU A 183 8.80 -11.23 -6.06
N THR A 184 9.91 -10.78 -5.48
CA THR A 184 10.58 -9.59 -6.02
C THR A 184 11.11 -9.87 -7.42
N PRO A 185 11.32 -8.87 -8.28
CA PRO A 185 11.90 -9.09 -9.60
C PRO A 185 13.25 -9.80 -9.57
N SER A 186 14.05 -9.57 -8.53
CA SER A 186 15.33 -10.27 -8.31
C SER A 186 15.13 -11.77 -8.03
N GLN A 187 14.17 -12.12 -7.16
CA GLN A 187 13.82 -13.52 -6.86
C GLN A 187 13.21 -14.22 -8.08
N TRP A 188 12.29 -13.54 -8.78
CA TRP A 188 11.64 -14.06 -9.97
C TRP A 188 12.64 -14.34 -11.10
N ARG A 189 13.62 -13.44 -11.32
CA ARG A 189 14.71 -13.62 -12.30
C ARG A 189 15.49 -14.90 -12.06
N LEU A 190 15.81 -15.19 -10.80
CA LEU A 190 16.58 -16.38 -10.44
C LEU A 190 15.83 -17.68 -10.79
N ARG A 191 14.50 -17.66 -10.63
CA ARG A 191 13.63 -18.80 -10.90
C ARG A 191 13.26 -18.96 -12.39
N SER A 192 13.11 -17.85 -13.10
CA SER A 192 12.62 -17.76 -14.48
C SER A 192 13.64 -17.00 -15.36
N PRO A 193 14.87 -17.50 -15.54
CA PRO A 193 15.94 -16.75 -16.22
C PRO A 193 15.69 -16.50 -17.71
N ASN A 194 14.84 -17.32 -18.35
CA ASN A 194 14.54 -17.25 -19.78
C ASN A 194 13.25 -16.49 -20.11
N ASP A 195 12.49 -16.06 -19.10
CA ASP A 195 11.21 -15.38 -19.28
C ASP A 195 11.39 -13.85 -19.39
N ASP A 196 10.38 -13.15 -19.94
CA ASP A 196 10.39 -11.69 -20.03
C ASP A 196 10.28 -11.02 -18.65
N ILE A 197 11.44 -10.64 -18.12
CA ILE A 197 11.56 -9.92 -16.85
C ILE A 197 11.01 -8.49 -16.92
N ALA A 198 11.05 -7.84 -18.09
CA ALA A 198 10.57 -6.47 -18.20
C ALA A 198 9.05 -6.42 -17.99
N GLY A 199 8.32 -7.33 -18.65
CA GLY A 199 6.89 -7.51 -18.42
C GLY A 199 6.55 -7.84 -16.96
N TYR A 200 7.33 -8.70 -16.30
CA TYR A 200 7.13 -8.99 -14.87
C TYR A 200 7.36 -7.77 -13.98
N LYS A 201 8.44 -7.00 -14.21
CA LYS A 201 8.75 -5.78 -13.44
C LYS A 201 7.65 -4.73 -13.53
N ILE A 202 7.05 -4.55 -14.71
CA ILE A 202 5.93 -3.64 -14.90
C ILE A 202 4.73 -4.09 -14.06
N ASN A 203 4.36 -5.38 -14.16
CA ASN A 203 3.24 -5.90 -13.39
C ASN A 203 3.49 -5.91 -11.87
N TYR A 204 4.72 -6.19 -11.44
CA TYR A 204 5.13 -6.10 -10.04
C TYR A 204 5.01 -4.67 -9.51
N THR A 205 5.46 -3.69 -10.30
CA THR A 205 5.32 -2.26 -9.96
C THR A 205 3.87 -1.85 -9.85
N ARG A 206 3.03 -2.23 -10.83
CA ARG A 206 1.58 -2.01 -10.80
C ARG A 206 0.95 -2.63 -9.56
N TRP A 207 1.31 -3.87 -9.23
CA TRP A 207 0.79 -4.58 -8.07
C TRP A 207 1.18 -3.88 -6.76
N LEU A 208 2.44 -3.42 -6.62
CA LEU A 208 2.86 -2.64 -5.46
C LEU A 208 2.04 -1.35 -5.31
N CYS A 209 1.92 -0.57 -6.38
CA CYS A 209 1.25 0.73 -6.36
C CYS A 209 -0.26 0.66 -6.10
N TYR A 210 -0.95 -0.33 -6.67
CA TYR A 210 -2.42 -0.37 -6.69
C TYR A 210 -3.02 -1.46 -5.80
N CYS A 211 -2.26 -2.49 -5.39
CA CYS A 211 -2.79 -3.62 -4.63
C CYS A 211 -2.10 -3.79 -3.27
N ASN A 212 -0.77 -3.85 -3.22
CA ASN A 212 -0.05 -4.22 -2.01
C ASN A 212 0.15 -3.04 -1.05
N VAL A 213 0.78 -1.96 -1.49
CA VAL A 213 1.06 -0.80 -0.62
C VAL A 213 -0.23 -0.15 -0.11
N PRO A 214 -1.31 0.00 -0.90
CA PRO A 214 -2.58 0.53 -0.40
C PRO A 214 -3.21 -0.27 0.76
N GLN A 215 -2.85 -1.55 0.97
CA GLN A 215 -3.30 -2.31 2.15
C GLN A 215 -2.75 -1.76 3.47
N PHE A 216 -1.63 -1.03 3.41
CA PHE A 216 -0.96 -0.45 4.58
C PHE A 216 -1.00 1.08 4.58
N CYS A 217 -1.13 1.68 3.39
CA CYS A 217 -1.20 3.11 3.15
C CYS A 217 -2.55 3.45 2.51
N ASP A 218 -3.60 3.51 3.32
CA ASP A 218 -4.99 3.67 2.84
C ASP A 218 -5.26 5.02 2.15
N SER A 219 -4.31 5.96 2.19
CA SER A 219 -4.45 7.21 1.44
C SER A 219 -4.36 6.99 -0.06
N LEU A 220 -3.70 5.90 -0.48
CA LEU A 220 -3.60 5.48 -1.87
C LEU A 220 -4.86 4.71 -2.32
N PRO A 221 -5.29 4.85 -3.59
CA PRO A 221 -6.36 4.04 -4.14
C PRO A 221 -6.04 2.53 -4.08
N GLN A 222 -6.91 1.76 -3.43
CA GLN A 222 -6.76 0.31 -3.30
C GLN A 222 -7.63 -0.43 -4.33
N TYR A 223 -7.02 -1.41 -4.97
CA TYR A 223 -7.67 -2.32 -5.90
C TYR A 223 -7.35 -3.77 -5.53
N GLU A 224 -8.23 -4.68 -5.92
CA GLU A 224 -7.98 -6.11 -5.81
C GLU A 224 -7.15 -6.62 -6.98
N THR A 225 -6.10 -7.39 -6.69
CA THR A 225 -5.23 -8.02 -7.69
C THR A 225 -6.05 -8.79 -8.73
N THR A 226 -7.04 -9.55 -8.29
CA THR A 226 -7.85 -10.41 -9.16
C THR A 226 -8.81 -9.65 -10.08
N GLN A 227 -9.09 -8.38 -9.80
CA GLN A 227 -9.98 -7.52 -10.59
C GLN A 227 -9.23 -6.77 -11.69
N ILE A 228 -8.02 -6.32 -11.40
CA ILE A 228 -7.29 -5.39 -12.28
C ILE A 228 -6.22 -6.08 -13.13
N PHE A 229 -5.81 -7.30 -12.78
CA PHE A 229 -4.90 -8.12 -13.56
C PHE A 229 -5.63 -9.29 -14.22
N GLY A 230 -5.00 -9.85 -15.25
CA GLY A 230 -5.53 -10.97 -16.03
C GLY A 230 -4.56 -12.14 -16.16
N ARG A 231 -4.65 -12.83 -17.29
CA ARG A 231 -3.94 -14.08 -17.57
C ARG A 231 -2.43 -13.91 -17.54
N THR A 232 -1.92 -12.74 -17.94
CA THR A 232 -0.48 -12.49 -18.05
C THR A 232 0.19 -12.56 -16.68
N LEU A 233 -0.29 -11.78 -15.70
CA LEU A 233 0.24 -11.84 -14.34
C LEU A 233 0.05 -13.23 -13.74
N LEU A 234 -1.16 -13.81 -13.89
CA LEU A 234 -1.45 -15.12 -13.33
C LEU A 234 -0.45 -16.17 -13.82
N ARG A 235 -0.11 -16.19 -15.12
CA ARG A 235 0.88 -17.11 -15.67
C ARG A 235 2.25 -16.96 -15.01
N SER A 236 2.70 -15.73 -14.76
CA SER A 236 4.02 -15.46 -14.16
C SER A 236 4.18 -15.96 -12.73
N VAL A 237 3.06 -16.11 -11.99
CA VAL A 237 3.06 -16.34 -10.53
C VAL A 237 2.40 -17.67 -10.13
N PHE A 238 1.59 -18.27 -11.02
CA PHE A 238 0.73 -19.41 -10.68
C PHE A 238 1.51 -20.64 -10.20
N THR A 239 2.68 -20.93 -10.78
CA THR A 239 3.48 -22.11 -10.41
C THR A 239 3.98 -22.04 -8.98
N VAL A 240 4.48 -20.88 -8.55
CA VAL A 240 4.93 -20.62 -7.18
C VAL A 240 3.75 -20.58 -6.23
N MET A 241 2.71 -19.83 -6.60
CA MET A 241 1.49 -19.72 -5.82
C MET A 241 0.85 -21.08 -5.57
N ARG A 242 0.70 -21.92 -6.59
CA ARG A 242 0.17 -23.29 -6.45
C ARG A 242 0.99 -24.11 -5.47
N ARG A 243 2.32 -24.07 -5.57
CA ARG A 243 3.21 -24.82 -4.69
C ARG A 243 3.00 -24.41 -3.23
N GLN A 244 3.05 -23.11 -2.96
CA GLN A 244 2.93 -22.57 -1.61
C GLN A 244 1.50 -22.74 -1.05
N LEU A 245 0.45 -22.62 -1.87
CA LEU A 245 -0.93 -22.91 -1.45
C LEU A 245 -1.09 -24.38 -1.04
N LEU A 246 -0.54 -25.32 -1.81
CA LEU A 246 -0.59 -26.74 -1.47
C LEU A 246 0.23 -27.06 -0.21
N GLU A 247 1.37 -26.41 -0.02
CA GLU A 247 2.19 -26.55 1.18
C GLU A 247 1.47 -26.00 2.42
N HIS A 248 0.89 -24.80 2.32
CA HIS A 248 0.11 -24.20 3.40
C HIS A 248 -1.13 -25.04 3.74
N ALA A 249 -1.84 -25.56 2.73
CA ALA A 249 -2.96 -26.48 2.92
C ALA A 249 -2.55 -27.77 3.66
N ARG A 250 -1.34 -28.28 3.43
CA ARG A 250 -0.81 -29.44 4.17
C ARG A 250 -0.49 -29.10 5.63
N GLN A 251 0.06 -27.92 5.90
CA GLN A 251 0.42 -27.47 7.25
C GLN A 251 -0.81 -27.13 8.11
N GLU A 252 -1.82 -26.50 7.51
CA GLU A 252 -3.06 -26.10 8.20
C GLU A 252 -4.13 -27.20 8.23
N LYS A 253 -3.80 -28.37 7.68
CA LYS A 253 -4.70 -29.53 7.54
C LYS A 253 -5.40 -29.88 8.86
N ASP A 254 -4.69 -29.79 9.99
CA ASP A 254 -5.21 -30.14 11.32
C ASP A 254 -6.03 -29.05 12.02
N LYS A 255 -5.97 -27.81 11.54
CA LYS A 255 -6.68 -26.66 12.14
C LYS A 255 -8.01 -26.35 11.44
N LEU A 256 -8.26 -26.99 10.29
CA LEU A 256 -9.47 -26.79 9.51
C LEU A 256 -10.61 -27.70 9.98
N PRO A 257 -11.87 -27.21 9.97
CA PRO A 257 -13.05 -28.07 10.16
C PRO A 257 -13.00 -29.26 9.18
N LEU A 258 -13.42 -30.44 9.64
CA LEU A 258 -13.30 -31.71 8.91
C LEU A 258 -13.87 -31.65 7.48
N GLU A 259 -14.96 -30.91 7.29
CA GLU A 259 -15.61 -30.70 6.00
C GLU A 259 -14.73 -29.90 5.02
N LYS A 260 -14.09 -28.82 5.47
CA LYS A 260 -13.14 -28.02 4.68
C LYS A 260 -11.84 -28.77 4.42
N ARG A 261 -11.41 -29.60 5.37
CA ARG A 261 -10.21 -30.45 5.29
C ARG A 261 -10.31 -31.47 4.16
N THR A 262 -11.44 -32.18 4.05
CA THR A 262 -11.70 -33.13 2.96
C THR A 262 -11.71 -32.42 1.61
N LEU A 263 -12.43 -31.29 1.53
CA LEU A 263 -12.55 -30.45 0.33
C LEU A 263 -11.18 -30.03 -0.26
N ILE A 264 -10.30 -29.52 0.60
CA ILE A 264 -8.98 -29.00 0.21
C ILE A 264 -8.02 -30.13 -0.20
N LEU A 265 -8.14 -31.32 0.38
CA LEU A 265 -7.22 -32.42 0.06
C LEU A 265 -7.63 -33.20 -1.19
N THR A 266 -8.93 -33.33 -1.46
CA THR A 266 -9.42 -34.18 -2.56
C THR A 266 -9.68 -33.41 -3.85
N HIS A 267 -10.12 -32.14 -3.76
CA HIS A 267 -10.51 -31.35 -4.92
C HIS A 267 -9.51 -30.26 -5.30
N PHE A 268 -8.84 -29.62 -4.33
CA PHE A 268 -7.91 -28.50 -4.61
C PHE A 268 -6.65 -28.86 -5.44
N PRO A 269 -6.07 -30.08 -5.33
CA PRO A 269 -4.90 -30.44 -6.15
C PRO A 269 -5.21 -30.74 -7.62
N LYS A 270 -6.48 -31.07 -7.95
CA LYS A 270 -6.97 -31.47 -9.28
C LYS A 270 -7.33 -30.25 -10.12
#